data_AF-A0A642UMV4-F1
#
_entry.id   AF-A0A642UMV4-F1
#
_cell.length_a   1.000
_cell.length_b   1.000
_cell.length_c   1.000
_cell.angle_alpha   90.00
_cell.angle_beta   90.00
_cell.angle_gamma   90.00
#
_symmetry.space_group_name_H-M   'P 1'
#
loop_
_entity.id
_entity.type
_entity.pdbx_description
1 polymer ?
#
loop_
_entity_poly.entity_id
_entity_poly.type
_entity_poly.pdbx_seq_one_letter_code
_entity_poly.pdbx_strand_id
1 'polypeptide(L)'
;MFRGIVRSVQLGSPYPVWTRSIRFNSNLNQLKSQGQEGAASASSGSHSYVEGLLSETVKFKQEENAQQSGMTIVDSPREMAARINVQSPMAGRVAIVKRGNIGEAIGKINRTIGENKVRYLNKQQSRFTRPAKLAKQKKREWWRKRFSEGFKDLMDQVRDAKRRGY
;
A
#
# COMPACT_ATOMS: atom_id res chain seq x y z
N MET A 1 18.44 56.64 25.06
CA MET A 1 19.06 55.34 25.41
C MET A 1 17.97 54.36 25.82
N PHE A 2 17.57 53.42 24.96
CA PHE A 2 16.65 52.34 25.33
C PHE A 2 17.37 51.01 25.13
N ARG A 3 17.61 50.29 26.23
CA ARG A 3 18.19 48.94 26.21
C ARG A 3 17.07 47.93 25.97
N GLY A 4 17.10 47.26 24.82
CA GLY A 4 16.20 46.15 24.50
C GLY A 4 16.62 44.88 25.23
N ILE A 5 15.67 44.26 25.93
CA ILE A 5 15.81 42.92 26.51
C ILE A 5 15.54 41.91 25.39
N VAL A 6 16.57 41.19 24.96
CA VAL A 6 16.43 40.07 24.02
C VAL A 6 16.09 38.82 24.84
N ARG A 7 14.82 38.38 24.80
CA ARG A 7 14.44 37.03 25.24
C ARG A 7 14.61 36.08 24.07
N SER A 8 15.55 35.14 24.19
CA SER A 8 15.66 34.01 23.26
C SER A 8 14.43 33.12 23.40
N VAL A 9 13.66 32.99 22.33
CA VAL A 9 12.54 32.04 22.25
C VAL A 9 13.09 30.75 21.67
N GLN A 10 13.27 29.76 22.54
CA GLN A 10 13.65 28.41 22.17
C GLN A 10 12.43 27.75 21.49
N LEU A 11 12.44 27.69 20.15
CA LEU A 11 11.40 27.03 19.37
C LEU A 11 11.55 25.51 19.51
N GLY A 12 10.90 24.94 20.53
CA GLY A 12 10.64 23.51 20.61
C GLY A 12 9.69 23.08 19.49
N SER A 13 10.09 22.07 18.73
CA SER A 13 9.26 21.43 17.68
C SER A 13 7.96 20.87 18.29
N PRO A 14 6.77 21.20 17.75
CA PRO A 14 5.48 20.79 18.32
C PRO A 14 4.97 19.42 17.81
N TYR A 15 5.83 18.56 17.28
CA TYR A 15 5.38 17.29 16.67
C TYR A 15 5.70 16.07 17.55
N PRO A 16 4.68 15.33 18.04
CA PRO A 16 4.91 14.07 18.71
C PRO A 16 5.33 13.00 17.70
N VAL A 17 6.51 12.42 17.89
CA VAL A 17 7.00 11.26 17.13
C VAL A 17 6.29 10.01 17.65
N TRP A 18 5.26 9.56 16.92
CA TRP A 18 4.60 8.29 17.20
C TRP A 18 5.32 7.15 16.45
N THR A 19 6.20 6.43 17.15
CA THR A 19 6.68 5.13 16.69
C THR A 19 5.59 4.08 16.93
N ARG A 20 4.90 3.64 15.87
CA ARG A 20 4.00 2.46 15.94
C ARG A 20 4.82 1.19 15.78
N SER A 21 4.97 0.41 16.85
CA SER A 21 5.35 -0.99 16.76
C SER A 21 4.13 -1.82 16.34
N ILE A 22 4.25 -2.54 15.23
CA ILE A 22 3.25 -3.52 14.79
C ILE A 22 3.57 -4.81 15.55
N ARG A 23 2.76 -5.17 16.55
CA ARG A 23 2.80 -6.49 17.19
C ARG A 23 1.87 -7.42 16.42
N PHE A 24 2.40 -8.52 15.90
CA PHE A 24 1.59 -9.62 15.39
C PHE A 24 1.00 -10.38 16.57
N ASN A 25 -0.31 -10.55 16.58
CA ASN A 25 -1.03 -11.33 17.59
C ASN A 25 -1.29 -12.73 17.02
N SER A 26 -0.47 -13.71 17.37
CA SER A 26 -0.66 -15.11 16.98
C SER A 26 -1.47 -15.83 18.06
N ASN A 27 -2.75 -16.07 17.79
CA ASN A 27 -3.61 -16.93 18.61
C ASN A 27 -3.27 -18.41 18.36
N LEU A 28 -2.24 -18.93 19.04
CA LEU A 28 -1.85 -20.34 19.00
C LEU A 28 -2.67 -21.22 19.96
N ASN A 29 -3.55 -20.63 20.77
CA ASN A 29 -4.26 -21.34 21.85
C ASN A 29 -5.60 -21.98 21.44
N GLN A 30 -6.01 -21.91 20.16
CA GLN A 30 -7.29 -22.48 19.71
C GLN A 30 -7.22 -23.93 19.20
N LEU A 31 -6.04 -24.57 19.20
CA LEU A 31 -5.87 -25.91 18.62
C LEU A 31 -5.83 -27.06 19.64
N LYS A 32 -6.16 -26.82 20.92
CA LYS A 32 -5.96 -27.83 21.98
C LYS A 32 -7.24 -28.36 22.65
N SER A 33 -8.43 -27.96 22.18
CA SER A 33 -9.70 -28.28 22.87
C SER A 33 -10.68 -29.14 22.07
N GLN A 34 -10.23 -29.91 21.08
CA GLN A 34 -11.08 -30.92 20.44
C GLN A 34 -10.34 -32.24 20.33
N GLY A 35 -10.85 -33.27 21.02
CA GLY A 35 -10.54 -34.67 20.72
C GLY A 35 -9.92 -35.49 21.84
N GLN A 36 -10.64 -35.67 22.95
CA GLN A 36 -10.53 -36.90 23.74
C GLN A 36 -11.92 -37.28 24.20
N GLU A 37 -12.55 -38.27 23.54
CA GLU A 37 -13.27 -39.42 24.12
C GLU A 37 -13.55 -40.42 22.99
N GLY A 38 -13.13 -41.70 23.14
CA GLY A 38 -13.67 -42.81 22.32
C GLY A 38 -12.68 -43.84 21.73
N ALA A 39 -12.55 -44.96 22.47
CA ALA A 39 -12.43 -46.36 22.01
C ALA A 39 -11.20 -46.90 21.24
N ALA A 40 -10.77 -48.08 21.70
CA ALA A 40 -9.69 -48.90 21.17
C ALA A 40 -10.04 -49.66 19.87
N SER A 41 -9.10 -49.73 18.92
CA SER A 41 -8.82 -50.92 18.09
C SER A 41 -7.64 -50.71 17.12
N ALA A 42 -6.72 -51.67 17.14
CA ALA A 42 -5.90 -52.19 16.03
C ALA A 42 -5.12 -51.21 15.12
N SER A 43 -3.80 -51.32 15.26
CA SER A 43 -2.70 -50.70 14.52
C SER A 43 -2.55 -51.14 13.05
N SER A 44 -3.58 -50.96 12.21
CA SER A 44 -3.48 -51.27 10.76
C SER A 44 -4.02 -50.18 9.82
N GLY A 45 -4.60 -49.10 10.34
CA GLY A 45 -5.24 -48.04 9.52
C GLY A 45 -4.43 -46.75 9.36
N SER A 46 -3.29 -46.61 10.04
CA SER A 46 -2.49 -45.38 10.00
C SER A 46 -1.67 -45.22 8.73
N HIS A 47 -1.24 -46.32 8.11
CA HIS A 47 -0.41 -46.28 6.90
C HIS A 47 -1.19 -45.80 5.65
N SER A 48 -2.48 -46.14 5.54
CA SER A 48 -3.34 -45.68 4.43
C SER A 48 -3.72 -44.21 4.55
N TYR A 49 -3.86 -43.70 5.77
CA TYR A 49 -4.15 -42.29 6.01
C TYR A 49 -2.93 -41.39 5.72
N VAL A 50 -1.73 -41.85 6.08
CA VAL A 50 -0.48 -41.14 5.77
C VAL A 50 -0.21 -41.09 4.26
N GLU A 51 -0.43 -42.19 3.54
CA GLU A 51 -0.32 -42.23 2.06
C GLU A 51 -1.36 -41.34 1.37
N GLY A 52 -2.58 -41.27 1.92
CA GLY A 52 -3.61 -40.34 1.44
C GLY A 52 -3.15 -38.88 1.52
N LEU A 53 -2.64 -38.46 2.69
CA LEU A 53 -2.14 -37.10 2.92
C LEU A 53 -0.90 -36.77 2.08
N LEU A 54 0.00 -37.73 1.87
CA LEU A 54 1.17 -37.58 0.98
C LEU A 54 0.75 -37.44 -0.48
N SER A 55 -0.21 -38.24 -0.95
CA SER A 55 -0.71 -38.13 -2.33
C SER A 55 -1.45 -36.82 -2.59
N GLU A 56 -2.18 -36.30 -1.61
CA GLU A 56 -2.93 -35.04 -1.71
C GLU A 56 -1.97 -33.83 -1.72
N THR A 57 -0.90 -33.87 -0.93
CA THR A 57 0.14 -32.82 -0.94
C THR A 57 0.98 -32.80 -2.22
N VAL A 58 1.21 -33.96 -2.85
CA VAL A 58 1.91 -34.04 -4.14
C VAL A 58 1.04 -33.49 -5.28
N LYS A 59 -0.27 -33.79 -5.28
CA LYS A 59 -1.22 -33.19 -6.25
C LYS A 59 -1.32 -31.68 -6.11
N PHE A 60 -1.37 -31.18 -4.87
CA PHE A 60 -1.41 -29.72 -4.60
C PHE A 60 -0.16 -29.00 -5.14
N LYS A 61 1.02 -29.63 -5.04
CA LYS A 61 2.26 -29.08 -5.62
C LYS A 61 2.35 -29.20 -7.14
N GLN A 62 1.71 -30.20 -7.73
CA GLN A 62 1.77 -30.42 -9.18
C GLN A 62 0.86 -29.46 -9.94
N GLU A 63 -0.27 -29.05 -9.34
CA GLU A 63 -1.15 -28.00 -9.89
C GLU A 63 -0.55 -26.59 -9.78
N GLU A 64 0.19 -26.28 -8.70
CA GLU A 64 0.91 -24.99 -8.60
C GLU A 64 2.12 -24.88 -9.55
N ASN A 65 2.77 -26.00 -9.89
CA ASN A 65 3.91 -26.01 -10.81
C ASN A 65 3.51 -26.05 -12.29
N ALA A 66 2.31 -26.54 -12.63
CA ALA A 66 1.82 -26.55 -14.02
C ALA A 66 1.45 -25.14 -14.55
N GLN A 67 1.26 -24.16 -13.66
CA GLN A 67 1.03 -22.75 -14.03
C GLN A 67 2.31 -21.89 -14.06
N GLN A 68 3.49 -22.51 -13.89
CA GLN A 68 4.79 -21.85 -14.00
C GLN A 68 5.56 -22.24 -15.27
N SER A 69 4.86 -22.57 -16.36
CA SER A 69 5.50 -22.60 -17.68
C SER A 69 5.58 -21.18 -18.25
N GLY A 70 6.81 -20.77 -18.57
CA GLY A 70 7.15 -19.38 -18.84
C GLY A 70 6.48 -18.78 -20.07
N MET A 71 5.97 -17.57 -19.92
CA MET A 71 5.82 -16.62 -21.01
C MET A 71 6.53 -15.32 -20.62
N THR A 72 7.79 -15.21 -21.03
CA THR A 72 8.43 -13.93 -21.33
C THR A 72 7.91 -13.42 -22.68
N ILE A 73 6.60 -13.24 -22.80
CA ILE A 73 6.02 -12.52 -23.93
C ILE A 73 5.61 -11.17 -23.37
N VAL A 74 6.06 -10.11 -24.03
CA VAL A 74 5.55 -8.77 -23.84
C VAL A 74 4.08 -8.83 -24.26
N ASP A 75 3.20 -9.33 -23.38
CA ASP A 75 1.78 -9.37 -23.63
C ASP A 75 1.36 -7.94 -23.94
N SER A 76 0.68 -7.75 -25.07
CA SER A 76 0.16 -6.44 -25.43
C SER A 76 -0.72 -5.94 -24.27
N PRO A 77 -0.70 -4.64 -23.92
CA PRO A 77 -1.53 -4.12 -22.82
C PRO A 77 -3.01 -4.51 -22.96
N ARG A 78 -3.46 -4.69 -24.21
CA ARG A 78 -4.80 -5.18 -24.57
C ARG A 78 -5.03 -6.63 -24.15
N GLU A 79 -4.12 -7.54 -24.44
CA GLU A 79 -4.23 -8.95 -24.05
C GLU A 79 -4.13 -9.13 -22.53
N MET A 80 -3.26 -8.36 -21.87
CA MET A 80 -3.20 -8.32 -20.40
C MET A 80 -4.51 -7.84 -19.79
N ALA A 81 -5.11 -6.77 -20.34
CA ALA A 81 -6.41 -6.28 -19.90
C ALA A 81 -7.54 -7.29 -20.12
N ALA A 82 -7.51 -8.05 -21.22
CA ALA A 82 -8.49 -9.09 -21.50
C ALA A 82 -8.45 -10.26 -20.50
N ARG A 83 -7.25 -10.60 -19.99
CA ARG A 83 -7.07 -11.64 -18.97
C ARG A 83 -7.48 -11.17 -17.57
N ILE A 84 -7.36 -9.87 -17.27
CA ILE A 84 -7.70 -9.30 -15.97
C ILE A 84 -9.16 -8.80 -16.01
N ASN A 85 -10.12 -9.71 -15.89
CA ASN A 85 -11.52 -9.35 -15.70
C ASN A 85 -11.84 -9.09 -14.22
N VAL A 86 -11.15 -8.13 -13.60
CA VAL A 86 -11.41 -7.74 -12.22
C VAL A 86 -12.32 -6.52 -12.22
N GLN A 87 -13.60 -6.72 -11.99
CA GLN A 87 -14.58 -5.65 -11.80
C GLN A 87 -14.86 -5.50 -10.31
N SER A 88 -14.01 -4.73 -9.64
CA SER A 88 -14.14 -4.45 -8.20
C SER A 88 -13.51 -3.10 -7.90
N PRO A 89 -13.89 -2.42 -6.80
CA PRO A 89 -13.13 -1.28 -6.28
C PRO A 89 -11.63 -1.56 -6.08
N MET A 90 -11.24 -2.84 -6.05
CA MET A 90 -9.85 -3.30 -5.99
C MET A 90 -9.13 -3.29 -7.35
N ALA A 91 -9.83 -3.26 -8.49
CA ALA A 91 -9.26 -3.41 -9.83
C ALA A 91 -8.15 -2.39 -10.16
N GLY A 92 -8.23 -1.17 -9.60
CA GLY A 92 -7.22 -0.12 -9.76
C GLY A 92 -6.13 -0.09 -8.68
N ARG A 93 -6.09 -1.06 -7.76
CA ARG A 93 -5.12 -1.14 -6.66
C ARG A 93 -4.30 -2.44 -6.66
N VAL A 94 -4.40 -3.21 -7.73
CA VAL A 94 -3.65 -4.45 -7.94
C VAL A 94 -2.49 -4.18 -8.89
N ALA A 95 -1.34 -4.79 -8.65
CA ALA A 95 -0.21 -4.78 -9.58
C ALA A 95 0.32 -6.20 -9.75
N ILE A 96 0.64 -6.55 -10.99
CA ILE A 96 1.27 -7.84 -11.31
C ILE A 96 2.73 -7.77 -10.88
N VAL A 97 3.16 -8.76 -10.10
CA VAL A 97 4.56 -8.94 -9.71
C VAL A 97 5.30 -9.56 -10.89
N LYS A 98 6.29 -8.86 -11.43
CA LYS A 98 7.12 -9.36 -12.52
C LYS A 98 8.43 -9.91 -11.94
N ARG A 99 8.83 -11.12 -12.38
CA ARG A 99 10.12 -11.74 -12.04
C ARG A 99 10.42 -11.82 -10.54
N GLY A 100 9.39 -12.08 -9.72
CA GLY A 100 9.52 -12.16 -8.26
C GLY A 100 9.85 -10.84 -7.56
N ASN A 101 9.92 -9.70 -8.27
CA ASN A 101 10.22 -8.40 -7.65
C ASN A 101 8.97 -7.78 -7.01
N ILE A 102 8.68 -8.22 -5.80
CA ILE A 102 7.53 -7.74 -5.01
C ILE A 102 7.72 -6.26 -4.61
N GLY A 103 8.96 -5.84 -4.33
CA GLY A 103 9.26 -4.47 -3.93
C GLY A 103 8.87 -3.44 -4.98
N GLU A 104 9.17 -3.71 -6.26
CA GLU A 104 8.77 -2.87 -7.39
C GLU A 104 7.24 -2.81 -7.54
N ALA A 105 6.56 -3.95 -7.39
CA ALA A 105 5.10 -4.01 -7.46
C ALA A 105 4.42 -3.20 -6.33
N ILE A 106 4.92 -3.31 -5.09
CA ILE A 106 4.45 -2.51 -3.95
C ILE A 106 4.69 -1.02 -4.20
N GLY A 107 5.86 -0.65 -4.74
CA GLY A 107 6.18 0.73 -5.12
C GLY A 107 5.18 1.30 -6.13
N LYS A 108 4.84 0.52 -7.16
CA LYS A 108 3.83 0.88 -8.15
C LYS A 108 2.45 1.09 -7.51
N ILE A 109 2.01 0.16 -6.66
CA ILE A 109 0.72 0.29 -5.95
C ILE A 109 0.69 1.57 -5.10
N ASN A 110 1.75 1.84 -4.33
CA ASN A 110 1.84 3.03 -3.50
C ASN A 110 1.80 4.33 -4.32
N ARG A 111 2.47 4.35 -5.48
CA ARG A 111 2.43 5.47 -6.42
C ARG A 111 1.02 5.69 -6.96
N THR A 112 0.36 4.64 -7.46
CA THR A 112 -1.02 4.71 -7.98
C THR A 112 -2.00 5.19 -6.91
N ILE A 113 -1.85 4.73 -5.66
CA ILE A 113 -2.66 5.20 -4.51
C ILE A 113 -2.45 6.70 -4.23
N GLY A 114 -1.20 7.17 -4.35
CA GLY A 114 -0.82 8.57 -4.17
C GLY A 114 -1.35 9.49 -5.27
N GLU A 115 -1.17 9.11 -6.54
CA GLU A 115 -1.63 9.85 -7.71
C GLU A 115 -3.16 10.02 -7.71
N ASN A 116 -3.88 8.94 -7.41
CA ASN A 116 -5.35 8.95 -7.29
C ASN A 116 -5.86 9.56 -5.97
N LYS A 117 -4.95 10.00 -5.08
CA LYS A 117 -5.29 10.67 -3.80
C LYS A 117 -6.21 9.84 -2.90
N VAL A 118 -6.16 8.52 -2.97
CA VAL A 118 -7.07 7.61 -2.25
C VAL A 118 -7.02 7.86 -0.74
N ARG A 119 -5.82 8.00 -0.17
CA ARG A 119 -5.63 8.27 1.27
C ARG A 119 -6.22 9.62 1.68
N TYR A 120 -6.06 10.64 0.84
CA TYR A 120 -6.61 11.97 1.09
C TYR A 120 -8.14 11.94 1.06
N LEU A 121 -8.73 11.31 0.03
CA LEU A 121 -10.17 11.18 -0.12
C LEU A 121 -10.79 10.39 1.05
N ASN A 122 -10.16 9.28 1.45
CA ASN A 122 -10.60 8.51 2.62
C ASN A 122 -10.66 9.38 3.88
N LYS A 123 -9.62 10.19 4.13
CA LYS A 123 -9.61 11.14 5.25
C LYS A 123 -10.70 12.19 5.14
N GLN A 124 -10.94 12.76 3.95
CA GLN A 124 -12.01 13.74 3.74
C GLN A 124 -13.40 13.13 3.92
N GLN A 125 -13.60 11.87 3.52
CA GLN A 125 -14.88 11.15 3.62
C GLN A 125 -15.18 10.62 5.02
N SER A 126 -14.16 10.46 5.87
CA SER A 126 -14.34 9.97 7.25
C SER A 126 -15.33 10.77 8.09
N ARG A 127 -15.61 12.03 7.73
CA ARG A 127 -16.54 12.92 8.45
C ARG A 127 -17.32 13.80 7.48
N PHE A 128 -18.55 14.12 7.85
CA PHE A 128 -19.33 15.10 7.11
C PHE A 128 -18.71 16.51 7.19
N THR A 129 -18.60 17.17 6.04
CA THR A 129 -18.16 18.55 5.93
C THR A 129 -19.23 19.39 5.26
N ARG A 130 -19.63 20.49 5.91
CA ARG A 130 -20.62 21.43 5.34
C ARG A 130 -20.19 21.92 3.94
N PRO A 131 -21.11 22.05 2.97
CA PRO A 131 -20.77 22.38 1.58
C PRO A 131 -20.07 23.74 1.45
N ALA A 132 -20.50 24.76 2.20
CA ALA A 132 -19.85 26.07 2.21
C ALA A 132 -18.40 26.02 2.70
N LYS A 133 -18.10 25.17 3.69
CA LYS A 133 -16.73 24.95 4.19
C LYS A 133 -15.87 24.25 3.15
N LEU A 134 -16.42 23.23 2.48
CA LEU A 134 -15.76 22.49 1.41
C LEU A 134 -15.44 23.39 0.20
N ALA A 135 -16.36 24.27 -0.21
CA ALA A 135 -16.12 25.26 -1.27
C ALA A 135 -14.96 26.21 -0.94
N LYS A 136 -14.93 26.76 0.29
CA LYS A 136 -13.84 27.62 0.77
C LYS A 136 -12.50 26.87 0.84
N GLN A 137 -12.52 25.60 1.24
CA GLN A 137 -11.32 24.76 1.25
C GLN A 137 -10.78 24.54 -0.18
N LYS A 138 -11.64 24.13 -1.12
CA LYS A 138 -11.27 23.96 -2.53
C LYS A 138 -10.65 25.22 -3.12
N LYS A 139 -11.26 26.40 -2.88
CA LYS A 139 -10.73 27.68 -3.36
C LYS A 139 -9.33 27.98 -2.81
N ARG A 140 -9.09 27.76 -1.51
CA ARG A 140 -7.78 27.95 -0.88
C ARG A 140 -6.73 26.96 -1.39
N GLU A 141 -7.10 25.69 -1.57
CA GLU A 141 -6.20 24.67 -2.12
C GLU A 141 -5.83 24.97 -3.57
N TRP A 142 -6.80 25.41 -4.38
CA TRP A 142 -6.56 25.85 -5.76
C TRP A 142 -5.58 27.03 -5.79
N TRP A 143 -5.80 28.05 -4.95
CA TRP A 143 -4.90 29.19 -4.87
C TRP A 143 -3.47 28.79 -4.47
N ARG A 144 -3.31 27.93 -3.47
CA ARG A 144 -1.99 27.44 -3.04
C ARG A 144 -1.25 26.71 -4.16
N LYS A 145 -1.95 25.92 -4.97
CA LYS A 145 -1.35 25.24 -6.13
C LYS A 145 -0.89 26.25 -7.17
N ARG A 146 -1.76 27.17 -7.57
CA ARG A 146 -1.44 28.20 -8.56
C ARG A 146 -0.32 29.12 -8.12
N PHE A 147 -0.31 29.52 -6.86
CA PHE A 147 0.78 30.29 -6.27
C PHE A 147 2.09 29.51 -6.31
N SER A 148 2.09 28.24 -5.89
CA SER A 148 3.30 27.41 -5.91
C SER A 148 3.80 27.14 -7.33
N GLU A 149 2.92 27.01 -8.31
CA GLU A 149 3.27 26.86 -9.73
C GLU A 149 3.98 28.13 -10.23
N GLY A 150 3.33 29.30 -10.10
CA GLY A 150 3.94 30.57 -10.53
C GLY A 150 5.23 30.92 -9.78
N PHE A 151 5.34 30.54 -8.51
CA PHE A 151 6.59 30.71 -7.75
C PHE A 151 7.72 29.82 -8.28
N LYS A 152 7.43 28.58 -8.69
CA LYS A 152 8.44 27.70 -9.31
C LYS A 152 8.91 28.28 -10.63
N ASP A 153 7.98 28.73 -11.48
CA ASP A 153 8.29 29.36 -12.76
C ASP A 153 9.19 30.59 -12.57
N LEU A 154 8.87 31.44 -11.57
CA LEU A 154 9.71 32.58 -11.21
C LEU A 154 11.12 32.15 -10.77
N MET A 155 11.22 31.13 -9.92
CA MET A 155 12.53 30.62 -9.48
C MET A 155 13.34 30.03 -10.63
N ASP A 156 12.68 29.40 -11.60
CA ASP A 156 13.34 28.87 -12.78
C ASP A 156 13.85 29.99 -13.69
N GLN A 157 13.08 31.08 -13.86
CA GLN A 157 13.55 32.29 -14.53
C GLN A 157 14.76 32.93 -13.82
N VAL A 158 14.72 33.04 -12.49
CA VAL A 158 15.83 33.57 -11.70
C VAL A 158 17.08 32.70 -11.83
N ARG A 159 16.94 31.37 -11.80
CA ARG A 159 18.05 30.43 -12.02
C ARG A 159 18.63 30.57 -13.43
N ASP A 160 17.77 30.73 -14.42
CA ASP A 160 18.16 30.88 -15.81
C ASP A 160 18.82 32.25 -16.07
N ALA A 161 18.40 33.30 -15.36
CA ALA A 161 19.05 34.60 -15.38
C ALA A 161 20.45 34.54 -14.76
N LYS A 162 20.56 33.92 -13.57
CA LYS A 162 21.84 33.63 -12.91
C LYS A 162 22.78 32.82 -13.82
N ARG A 163 22.25 31.81 -14.53
CA ARG A 163 23.02 30.98 -15.47
C ARG A 163 23.58 31.79 -16.64
N ARG A 164 22.82 32.80 -17.12
CA ARG A 164 23.27 33.72 -18.19
C ARG A 164 24.17 34.85 -17.68
N GLY A 165 24.25 35.05 -16.36
CA GLY A 165 25.06 36.10 -15.75
C GLY A 165 24.41 37.48 -15.73
N TYR A 166 23.07 37.53 -15.81
CA TYR A 166 22.31 38.76 -15.51
C TYR A 166 22.32 39.07 -14.01
#